data_AF-A0A9E0CDG3-F1
#
_entry.id   AF-A0A9E0CDG3-F1
#
_cell.length_a   1.000
_cell.length_b   1.000
_cell.length_c   1.000
_cell.angle_alpha   90.00
_cell.angle_beta   90.00
_cell.angle_gamma   90.00
#
_symmetry.space_group_name_H-M   'P 1'
#
loop_
_entity.id
_entity.type
_entity.pdbx_description
1 polymer ?
#
loop_
_entity_poly.entity_id
_entity_poly.type
_entity_poly.pdbx_seq_one_letter_code
_entity_poly.pdbx_strand_id
1 'polypeptide(L)'
;MNMNTLINVLAFLLANYGGTWAITFAYVAGTRMLNVVDVFAEGFDEAALFQSYLLQTYVTLFICCLFSFSFFFLKNYWRYVFLMAPLVVPASYGLFFLINHPA
;
A
#
# COMPACT_ATOMS: atom_id res chain seq x y z
N MET A 1 -5.14 30.29 -5.13
CA MET A 1 -4.16 29.26 -4.69
C MET A 1 -2.98 29.29 -5.65
N ASN A 2 -1.74 29.29 -5.15
CA ASN A 2 -0.56 29.41 -6.01
C ASN A 2 -0.33 28.10 -6.81
N MET A 3 0.18 28.17 -8.03
CA MET A 3 0.31 26.99 -8.94
C MET A 3 1.13 25.86 -8.29
N ASN A 4 2.22 26.22 -7.60
CA ASN A 4 3.06 25.26 -6.89
C ASN A 4 2.32 24.56 -5.75
N THR A 5 1.44 25.26 -5.04
CA THR A 5 0.61 24.69 -3.98
C THR A 5 -0.39 23.68 -4.56
N LEU A 6 -1.00 23.99 -5.72
CA LEU A 6 -1.90 23.06 -6.40
C LEU A 6 -1.21 21.75 -6.79
N ILE A 7 -0.04 21.83 -7.42
CA ILE A 7 0.74 20.65 -7.82
C ILE A 7 1.07 19.77 -6.62
N ASN A 8 1.44 20.39 -5.50
CA ASN A 8 1.77 19.70 -4.27
C ASN A 8 0.57 18.94 -3.67
N VAL A 9 -0.60 19.57 -3.65
CA VAL A 9 -1.84 18.94 -3.19
C VAL A 9 -2.25 17.80 -4.14
N LEU A 10 -2.14 17.99 -5.45
CA LEU A 10 -2.43 16.94 -6.43
C LEU A 10 -1.48 15.74 -6.28
N ALA A 11 -0.18 15.97 -6.10
CA ALA A 11 0.80 14.92 -5.88
C ALA A 11 0.48 14.13 -4.59
N PHE A 12 0.08 14.83 -3.52
CA PHE A 12 -0.37 14.21 -2.27
C PHE A 12 -1.59 13.31 -2.47
N LEU A 13 -2.63 13.83 -3.13
CA LEU A 13 -3.85 13.06 -3.39
C LEU A 13 -3.58 11.84 -4.29
N LEU A 14 -2.79 12.03 -5.35
CA LEU A 14 -2.40 10.94 -6.25
C LEU A 14 -1.59 9.86 -5.54
N ALA A 15 -0.66 10.25 -4.65
CA ALA A 15 0.15 9.28 -3.94
C ALA A 15 -0.68 8.46 -2.93
N ASN A 16 -1.58 9.13 -2.20
CA ASN A 16 -2.49 8.46 -1.28
C ASN A 16 -3.50 7.55 -2.01
N TYR A 17 -4.05 8.01 -3.14
CA TYR A 17 -4.95 7.20 -3.97
C TYR A 17 -4.21 6.03 -4.63
N GLY A 18 -2.99 6.24 -5.10
CA GLY A 18 -2.11 5.20 -5.64
C GLY A 18 -1.75 4.14 -4.61
N GLY A 19 -1.64 4.52 -3.33
CA GLY A 19 -1.45 3.57 -2.22
C GLY A 19 -2.53 2.50 -2.13
N THR A 20 -3.79 2.86 -2.40
CA THR A 20 -4.90 1.88 -2.46
C THR A 20 -4.71 0.86 -3.58
N TRP A 21 -4.25 1.30 -4.76
CA TRP A 21 -3.96 0.40 -5.88
C TRP A 21 -2.73 -0.47 -5.63
N ALA A 22 -1.78 0.02 -4.84
CA ALA A 22 -0.58 -0.72 -4.47
C ALA A 22 -0.90 -1.97 -3.64
N ILE A 23 -1.96 -1.94 -2.82
CA ILE A 23 -2.50 -3.10 -2.10
C ILE A 23 -3.00 -4.15 -3.09
N THR A 24 -3.89 -3.78 -3.99
CA THR A 24 -4.43 -4.72 -4.99
C THR A 24 -3.33 -5.32 -5.87
N PHE A 25 -2.35 -4.49 -6.26
CA PHE A 25 -1.20 -4.96 -7.03
C PHE A 25 -0.36 -5.98 -6.26
N ALA A 26 -0.07 -5.72 -4.98
CA ALA A 26 0.67 -6.66 -4.13
C ALA A 26 -0.08 -7.99 -3.94
N TYR A 27 -1.40 -7.95 -3.80
CA TYR A 27 -2.23 -9.17 -3.72
C TYR A 27 -2.14 -10.00 -5.01
N VAL A 28 -2.39 -9.36 -6.16
CA VAL A 28 -2.34 -10.04 -7.46
C VAL A 28 -0.92 -10.55 -7.76
N ALA A 29 0.10 -9.75 -7.47
CA ALA A 29 1.49 -10.14 -7.66
C ALA A 29 1.84 -11.36 -6.78
N GLY A 30 1.48 -11.35 -5.49
CA GLY A 30 1.77 -12.44 -4.57
C GLY A 30 1.01 -13.74 -4.89
N THR A 31 -0.27 -13.65 -5.27
CA THR A 31 -1.13 -14.82 -5.51
C THR A 31 -1.07 -15.36 -6.93
N ARG A 32 -0.94 -14.51 -7.96
CA ARG A 32 -1.06 -14.91 -9.38
C ARG A 32 0.24 -14.86 -10.16
N MET A 33 1.18 -13.98 -9.80
CA MET A 33 2.44 -13.81 -10.57
C MET A 33 3.61 -14.53 -9.92
N LEU A 34 3.75 -14.42 -8.60
CA LEU A 34 4.84 -15.01 -7.82
C LEU A 34 4.46 -16.36 -7.21
N ASN A 35 3.18 -16.74 -7.27
CA ASN A 35 2.64 -18.01 -6.78
C ASN A 35 3.07 -18.34 -5.33
N VAL A 36 3.13 -17.31 -4.48
CA VAL A 36 3.60 -17.38 -3.09
C VAL A 36 2.58 -18.09 -2.20
N VAL A 37 1.31 -18.05 -2.59
CA VAL A 37 0.19 -18.70 -1.90
C VAL A 37 -0.44 -19.68 -2.88
N ASP A 38 -0.53 -20.96 -2.51
CA ASP A 38 -1.23 -21.96 -3.31
C ASP A 38 -2.75 -21.84 -3.09
N VAL A 39 -3.38 -21.01 -3.93
CA VAL A 39 -4.82 -20.73 -3.88
C VAL A 39 -5.66 -21.98 -4.23
N PHE A 40 -5.04 -23.06 -4.72
CA PHE A 40 -5.71 -24.31 -5.08
C PHE A 40 -5.54 -25.43 -4.05
N ALA A 41 -4.90 -25.15 -2.91
CA ALA A 41 -4.74 -26.14 -1.85
C ALA A 41 -6.09 -26.57 -1.26
N GLU A 42 -6.28 -27.87 -1.07
CA GLU A 42 -7.52 -28.43 -0.51
C GLU A 42 -7.74 -27.92 0.92
N GLY A 43 -8.88 -27.28 1.19
CA GLY A 43 -9.20 -26.69 2.50
C GLY A 43 -8.73 -25.25 2.71
N PHE A 44 -8.16 -24.61 1.69
CA PHE A 44 -7.77 -23.19 1.75
C PHE A 44 -8.98 -22.25 1.68
N ASP A 45 -9.15 -21.41 2.70
CA ASP A 45 -10.18 -20.38 2.73
C ASP A 45 -9.64 -19.05 2.17
N GLU A 46 -9.73 -18.89 0.85
CA GLU A 46 -9.31 -17.67 0.14
C GLU A 46 -10.03 -16.42 0.68
N ALA A 47 -11.28 -16.54 1.11
CA ALA A 47 -12.06 -15.41 1.61
C ALA A 47 -11.50 -14.92 2.96
N ALA A 48 -11.14 -15.84 3.85
CA ALA A 48 -10.51 -15.49 5.14
C ALA A 48 -9.12 -14.87 4.96
N LEU A 49 -8.29 -15.40 4.05
CA LEU A 49 -6.99 -14.79 3.75
C LEU A 49 -7.17 -13.38 3.16
N PHE A 50 -8.09 -13.22 2.20
CA PHE A 50 -8.33 -11.93 1.56
C PHE A 50 -8.84 -10.89 2.56
N GLN A 51 -9.75 -11.25 3.47
CA GLN A 51 -10.25 -10.33 4.50
C GLN A 51 -9.16 -9.89 5.48
N SER A 52 -8.34 -10.83 5.97
CA SER A 52 -7.23 -10.51 6.89
C SER A 52 -6.15 -9.66 6.20
N TYR A 53 -5.82 -9.99 4.94
CA TYR A 53 -4.93 -9.21 4.09
C TYR A 53 -5.42 -7.76 3.90
N LEU A 54 -6.67 -7.58 3.49
CA LEU A 54 -7.24 -6.26 3.27
C LEU A 54 -7.23 -5.44 4.56
N LEU A 55 -7.72 -6.00 5.67
CA LEU A 55 -7.81 -5.28 6.93
C LEU A 55 -6.44 -4.75 7.37
N GLN A 56 -5.42 -5.62 7.43
CA GLN A 56 -4.10 -5.21 7.88
C GLN A 56 -3.47 -4.18 6.93
N THR A 57 -3.59 -4.42 5.61
CA THR A 57 -2.93 -3.55 4.63
C THR A 57 -3.63 -2.18 4.52
N TYR A 58 -4.95 -2.11 4.70
CA TYR A 58 -5.69 -0.84 4.80
C TYR A 58 -5.38 -0.06 6.09
N VAL A 59 -5.20 -0.75 7.22
CA VAL A 59 -4.75 -0.10 8.46
C VAL A 59 -3.35 0.49 8.27
N THR A 60 -2.43 -0.26 7.66
CA THR A 60 -1.09 0.25 7.31
C THR A 60 -1.18 1.45 6.37
N LEU A 61 -2.01 1.39 5.32
CA LEU A 61 -2.25 2.51 4.42
C LEU A 61 -2.76 3.74 5.17
N PHE A 62 -3.77 3.59 6.03
CA PHE A 62 -4.32 4.69 6.82
C PHE A 62 -3.25 5.38 7.68
N ILE A 63 -2.41 4.60 8.36
CA ILE A 63 -1.28 5.14 9.13
C ILE A 63 -0.31 5.87 8.21
N CYS A 64 0.08 5.29 7.07
CA CYS A 64 0.97 5.93 6.11
C CYS A 64 0.38 7.22 5.52
N CYS A 65 -0.93 7.27 5.27
CA CYS A 65 -1.63 8.47 4.83
C CYS A 65 -1.51 9.58 5.88
N LEU A 66 -1.70 9.26 7.16
CA LEU A 66 -1.52 10.20 8.27
C LEU A 66 -0.08 10.74 8.34
N PHE A 67 0.92 9.88 8.21
CA PHE A 67 2.32 10.30 8.17
C PHE A 67 2.66 11.11 6.91
N SER A 68 2.00 10.84 5.78
CA SER A 68 2.24 11.57 4.53
C SER A 68 1.81 13.05 4.63
N PHE A 69 0.98 13.45 5.61
CA PHE A 69 0.69 14.88 5.84
C PHE A 69 1.93 15.69 6.24
N SER A 70 2.95 15.05 6.81
CA SER A 70 4.23 15.70 7.11
C SER A 70 4.91 16.25 5.84
N PHE A 71 4.52 15.78 4.65
CA PHE A 71 4.93 16.29 3.34
C PHE A 71 4.82 17.82 3.17
N PHE A 72 3.84 18.45 3.81
CA PHE A 72 3.64 19.91 3.69
C PHE A 72 4.62 20.71 4.55
N PHE A 73 5.22 20.09 5.56
CA PHE A 73 6.11 20.74 6.52
C PHE A 73 7.58 20.43 6.27
N LEU A 74 7.86 19.31 5.60
CA LEU A 74 9.22 18.85 5.29
C LEU A 74 9.83 19.61 4.11
N LYS A 75 11.15 19.84 4.18
CA LYS A 75 11.94 20.50 3.14
C LYS A 75 12.81 19.48 2.39
N ASN A 76 13.22 19.85 1.18
CA ASN A 76 14.16 19.09 0.34
C ASN A 76 13.65 17.68 0.01
N TYR A 77 14.58 16.73 -0.17
CA TYR A 77 14.30 15.37 -0.62
C TYR A 77 13.38 14.58 0.32
N TRP A 78 13.41 14.87 1.63
CA TRP A 78 12.55 14.21 2.63
C TRP A 78 11.07 14.31 2.31
N ARG A 79 10.68 15.41 1.68
CA ARG A 79 9.31 15.63 1.22
C ARG A 79 8.85 14.50 0.31
N TYR A 80 9.63 14.16 -0.73
CA TYR A 80 9.27 13.10 -1.67
C TYR A 80 9.30 11.71 -1.04
N VAL A 81 10.16 11.48 -0.05
CA VAL A 81 10.19 10.21 0.70
C VAL A 81 8.88 9.97 1.45
N PHE A 82 8.40 10.97 2.18
CA PHE A 82 7.12 10.88 2.91
C PHE A 82 5.91 10.82 1.97
N LEU A 83 6.02 11.37 0.77
CA LEU A 83 5.00 11.25 -0.27
C LEU A 83 4.87 9.81 -0.80
N MET A 84 5.98 9.08 -0.91
CA MET A 84 6.00 7.72 -1.44
C MET A 84 5.66 6.65 -0.39
N ALA A 85 5.71 6.98 0.90
CA ALA A 85 5.38 6.07 2.00
C ALA A 85 4.02 5.34 1.82
N PRO A 86 2.90 6.01 1.50
CA PRO A 86 1.62 5.34 1.29
C PRO A 86 1.58 4.40 0.07
N LEU A 87 2.54 4.45 -0.85
CA LEU A 87 2.65 3.46 -1.92
C LEU A 87 3.53 2.27 -1.52
N VAL A 88 4.75 2.57 -1.05
CA VAL A 88 5.79 1.55 -0.86
C VAL A 88 5.50 0.68 0.36
N VAL A 89 5.03 1.28 1.46
CA VAL A 89 4.84 0.56 2.72
C VAL A 89 3.66 -0.42 2.62
N PRO A 90 2.47 -0.05 2.14
CA PRO A 90 1.37 -1.00 1.99
C PRO A 90 1.68 -2.12 0.99
N ALA A 91 2.36 -1.81 -0.12
CA ALA A 91 2.76 -2.84 -1.10
C ALA A 91 3.74 -3.86 -0.52
N SER A 92 4.80 -3.38 0.15
CA SER A 92 5.81 -4.25 0.77
C SER A 92 5.24 -5.05 1.94
N TYR A 93 4.41 -4.42 2.78
CA TYR A 93 3.73 -5.09 3.88
C TYR A 93 2.76 -6.17 3.37
N GLY A 94 1.99 -5.87 2.32
CA GLY A 94 1.10 -6.83 1.70
C GLY A 94 1.86 -8.05 1.13
N LEU A 95 2.96 -7.83 0.42
CA LEU A 95 3.81 -8.93 -0.05
C LEU A 95 4.40 -9.75 1.10
N PHE A 96 4.92 -9.09 2.14
CA PHE A 96 5.46 -9.78 3.31
C PHE A 96 4.39 -10.61 4.03
N PHE A 97 3.17 -10.09 4.18
CA PHE A 97 2.06 -10.84 4.76
C PHE A 97 1.79 -12.13 3.99
N LEU A 98 1.71 -12.06 2.65
CA LEU A 98 1.47 -13.23 1.80
C LEU A 98 2.61 -14.25 1.86
N ILE A 99 3.86 -13.80 1.98
CA ILE A 99 5.04 -14.68 2.13
C ILE A 99 5.04 -15.44 3.45
N ASN A 100 4.52 -14.84 4.54
CA ASN A 100 4.51 -15.47 5.86
C ASN A 100 3.22 -16.24 6.17
N HIS A 101 2.24 -16.17 5.27
CA HIS A 101 1.03 -16.99 5.29
C HIS A 101 0.91 -17.76 3.96
N PRO A 102 1.94 -18.52 3.54
CA PRO A 102 1.76 -19.49 2.48
C PRO A 102 0.80 -20.56 3.04
N ALA A 103 -0.19 -20.95 2.25
CA ALA A 103 -1.20 -21.95 2.62
C ALA A 103 -0.60 -23.18 3.32
#